data_AF-A0A7J3SNG8-F1
#
_entry.id   AF-A0A7J3SNG8-F1
#
_cell.length_a   1.000
_cell.length_b   1.000
_cell.length_c   1.000
_cell.angle_alpha   90.00
_cell.angle_beta   90.00
_cell.angle_gamma   90.00
#
_symmetry.space_group_name_H-M   'P 1'
#
loop_
_entity.id
_entity.type
_entity.pdbx_description
1 polymer ?
#
loop_
_entity_poly.entity_id
_entity_poly.type
_entity_poly.pdbx_seq_one_letter_code
_entity_poly.pdbx_strand_id
1 'polypeptide(L)'
;NGLSLSGLVLQRYEIFDPNYITLKLDNGYNIGVKVDNILEAEEEIVEERKASGEFVPETLPSEVVSKKKIHIIATGGTIASKIDYVTGGVTPVLKTEELLEMVPELRKIGEISSEILMSIFSENMAPPQWEEIAKRVYQYQQKEPGTGILLTHGTDTLAYTAAALSFALGKLSSPVAVLGSQRSSDRPSSDSAFNLIAASIYASSDICEVAAVMHGETGDSYALAHRGTRVRKMHSSRRDAFQSISSLPIAKIDPFTGNIKVLRSDARKCGNELLDKEIGKPNYKFSDKVSLLKFYPGMPPELIDFLVERGIKGIILEGTGLGHVSEQLIDSIKRATDSGIIVGMTTQCIFGSVNLNVYSTGRLLIKAGVIGLGNMLPETAYVKLSWALGNFGYEEAKRILLENIAGEYEERELPSYFPMWKHE
;
A
#
# COMPACT_ATOMS: atom_id res chain seq x y z
N ASN A 1 -55.66 -7.23 5.06
CA ASN A 1 -54.47 -8.12 5.02
C ASN A 1 -53.22 -7.34 5.40
N GLY A 2 -53.16 -6.83 6.64
CA GLY A 2 -51.95 -6.16 7.14
C GLY A 2 -50.90 -7.19 7.56
N LEU A 3 -49.62 -6.87 7.37
CA LEU A 3 -48.49 -7.64 7.85
C LEU A 3 -47.95 -6.93 9.10
N SER A 4 -47.90 -7.64 10.23
CA SER A 4 -47.25 -7.14 11.44
C SER A 4 -45.78 -7.57 11.43
N LEU A 5 -44.87 -6.64 11.67
CA LEU A 5 -43.43 -6.86 11.66
C LEU A 5 -42.84 -6.37 12.99
N SER A 6 -42.01 -7.20 13.62
CA SER A 6 -41.27 -6.88 14.85
C SER A 6 -39.78 -7.08 14.62
N GLY A 7 -38.95 -6.17 15.14
CA GLY A 7 -37.50 -6.27 15.00
C GLY A 7 -36.76 -5.05 15.53
N LEU A 8 -35.44 -5.16 15.61
CA LEU A 8 -34.56 -4.05 16.00
C LEU A 8 -34.48 -3.02 14.88
N VAL A 9 -34.76 -1.75 15.18
CA VAL A 9 -34.52 -0.65 14.24
C VAL A 9 -33.02 -0.47 14.07
N LEU A 10 -32.52 -0.70 12.86
CA LEU A 10 -31.11 -0.48 12.52
C LEU A 10 -30.90 0.94 12.04
N GLN A 11 -29.69 1.47 12.28
CA GLN A 11 -29.29 2.75 11.74
C GLN A 11 -29.34 2.70 10.20
N ARG A 12 -30.10 3.63 9.60
CA ARG A 12 -30.21 3.77 8.15
C ARG A 12 -28.90 4.35 7.60
N TYR A 13 -28.35 3.72 6.56
CA TYR A 13 -27.24 4.33 5.82
C TYR A 13 -27.73 5.63 5.15
N GLU A 14 -26.98 6.71 5.31
CA GLU A 14 -27.39 8.06 4.89
C GLU A 14 -27.76 8.16 3.40
N ILE A 15 -27.13 7.34 2.56
CA ILE A 15 -27.28 7.32 1.09
C ILE A 15 -28.60 6.66 0.65
N PHE A 16 -29.27 5.90 1.53
CA PHE A 16 -30.53 5.25 1.18
C PHE A 16 -31.72 6.23 1.17
N ASP A 17 -32.85 5.81 0.61
CA ASP A 17 -34.06 6.62 0.59
C ASP A 17 -34.54 6.86 2.04
N PRO A 18 -34.79 8.11 2.47
CA PRO A 18 -35.26 8.40 3.83
C PRO A 18 -36.65 7.86 4.12
N ASN A 19 -37.42 7.48 3.10
CA ASN A 19 -38.77 6.94 3.26
C ASN A 19 -38.79 5.45 3.60
N TYR A 20 -37.65 4.87 4.01
CA TYR A 20 -37.57 3.49 4.47
C TYR A 20 -36.94 3.40 5.86
N ILE A 21 -37.51 2.52 6.69
CA ILE A 21 -36.96 2.10 7.98
C ILE A 21 -36.36 0.71 7.80
N THR A 22 -35.13 0.51 8.28
CA THR A 22 -34.48 -0.80 8.28
C THR A 22 -34.77 -1.52 9.59
N LEU A 23 -35.39 -2.69 9.52
CA LEU A 23 -35.65 -3.57 10.68
C LEU A 23 -34.81 -4.84 10.57
N LYS A 24 -34.19 -5.26 11.67
CA LYS A 24 -33.61 -6.60 11.83
C LYS A 24 -34.60 -7.49 12.57
N LEU A 25 -35.17 -8.44 11.85
CA LEU A 25 -36.15 -9.39 12.38
C LEU A 25 -35.48 -10.40 13.32
N ASP A 26 -36.28 -11.06 14.16
CA ASP A 26 -35.79 -12.07 15.12
C ASP A 26 -35.11 -13.28 14.46
N ASN A 27 -35.42 -13.54 13.20
CA ASN A 27 -34.75 -14.58 12.39
C ASN A 27 -33.38 -14.14 11.83
N GLY A 28 -32.94 -12.91 12.13
CA GLY A 28 -31.66 -12.34 11.75
C GLY A 28 -31.62 -11.62 10.39
N TYR A 29 -32.72 -11.64 9.61
CA TYR A 29 -32.79 -10.94 8.33
C TYR A 29 -33.06 -9.45 8.49
N ASN A 30 -32.42 -8.64 7.64
CA ASN A 30 -32.71 -7.20 7.53
C ASN A 30 -33.78 -6.98 6.46
N ILE A 31 -34.79 -6.16 6.75
CA ILE A 31 -35.82 -5.72 5.80
C ILE A 31 -35.92 -4.20 5.77
N GLY A 32 -36.30 -3.64 4.61
CA GLY A 32 -36.66 -2.24 4.48
C GLY A 32 -38.17 -2.07 4.41
N VAL A 33 -38.75 -1.26 5.29
CA VAL A 33 -40.18 -0.96 5.34
C VAL A 33 -40.41 0.48 4.89
N LYS A 34 -41.22 0.67 3.84
CA LYS A 34 -41.56 2.01 3.36
C LYS A 34 -42.48 2.70 4.38
N VAL A 35 -42.11 3.90 4.83
CA VAL A 35 -42.81 4.67 5.87
C VAL A 35 -44.28 4.90 5.49
N ASP A 36 -44.56 5.24 4.23
CA ASP A 36 -45.94 5.46 3.74
C ASP A 36 -46.87 4.25 3.91
N ASN A 37 -46.31 3.04 4.04
CA ASN A 37 -47.08 1.81 4.19
C ASN A 37 -47.32 1.42 5.66
N ILE A 38 -46.76 2.18 6.61
CA ILE A 38 -46.89 1.91 8.04
C ILE A 38 -48.20 2.51 8.53
N LEU A 39 -49.12 1.63 8.95
CA LEU A 39 -50.41 2.04 9.52
C LEU A 39 -50.29 2.39 10.99
N GLU A 40 -49.45 1.67 11.72
CA GLU A 40 -49.23 1.81 13.16
C GLU A 40 -47.80 1.34 13.49
N ALA A 41 -47.14 2.01 14.44
CA ALA A 41 -45.83 1.65 14.94
C ALA A 41 -45.80 1.88 16.45
N GLU A 42 -45.40 0.86 17.19
CA GLU A 42 -45.23 0.91 18.63
C GLU A 42 -43.76 0.69 18.96
N GLU A 43 -43.18 1.56 19.80
CA GLU A 43 -41.84 1.38 20.32
C GLU A 43 -41.92 0.59 21.63
N GLU A 44 -41.40 -0.63 21.61
CA GLU A 44 -41.21 -1.41 22.83
C GLU A 44 -39.77 -1.22 23.32
N ILE A 45 -39.60 -0.50 24.43
CA ILE A 45 -38.31 -0.39 25.11
C ILE A 45 -38.05 -1.73 25.82
N VAL A 46 -37.52 -2.70 25.08
CA VAL A 46 -36.91 -3.88 25.67
C VAL A 46 -35.64 -3.38 26.39
N GLU A 47 -35.44 -3.79 27.65
CA GLU A 47 -34.29 -3.40 28.50
C GLU A 47 -33.03 -3.15 27.67
N GLU A 48 -32.31 -2.04 27.93
CA GLU A 48 -31.01 -1.74 27.31
C GLU A 48 -30.22 -3.04 27.19
N ARG A 49 -30.17 -3.61 25.98
CA ARG A 49 -29.29 -4.74 25.69
C ARG A 49 -27.89 -4.15 25.75
N LYS A 50 -27.32 -4.06 26.96
CA LYS A 50 -25.89 -3.88 27.15
C LYS A 50 -25.24 -4.89 26.23
N ALA A 51 -24.39 -4.42 25.31
CA ALA A 51 -23.52 -5.31 24.54
C ALA A 51 -22.84 -6.24 25.56
N SER A 52 -23.37 -7.46 25.68
CA SER A 52 -23.11 -8.29 26.84
C SER A 52 -21.79 -8.99 26.59
N GLY A 53 -20.76 -8.47 27.23
CA GLY A 53 -19.43 -9.03 27.25
C GLY A 53 -18.42 -7.93 27.52
N GLU A 54 -18.13 -7.65 28.79
CA GLU A 54 -16.79 -7.18 29.10
C GLU A 54 -15.82 -8.21 28.53
N PHE A 55 -14.85 -7.73 27.78
CA PHE A 55 -13.75 -8.53 27.29
C PHE A 55 -13.08 -9.22 28.49
N VAL A 56 -13.33 -10.51 28.64
CA VAL A 56 -12.59 -11.37 29.57
C VAL A 56 -11.58 -12.12 28.70
N PRO A 57 -10.31 -11.68 28.65
CA PRO A 57 -9.31 -12.37 27.87
C PRO A 57 -9.21 -13.81 28.38
N GLU A 58 -9.43 -14.78 27.48
CA GLU A 58 -9.15 -16.16 27.80
C GLU A 58 -7.62 -16.26 27.93
N THR A 59 -7.13 -16.49 29.16
CA THR A 59 -5.71 -16.69 29.41
C THR A 59 -5.30 -18.05 28.82
N LEU A 60 -5.12 -18.10 27.51
CA LEU A 60 -4.47 -19.20 26.85
C LEU A 60 -2.97 -19.10 27.17
N PRO A 61 -2.37 -20.11 27.83
CA PRO A 61 -0.95 -20.10 28.10
C PRO A 61 -0.20 -20.30 26.77
N SER A 62 0.69 -19.38 26.44
CA SER A 62 1.68 -19.63 25.39
C SER A 62 2.91 -18.78 25.68
N GLU A 63 3.97 -19.44 26.12
CA GLU A 63 5.30 -18.83 26.26
C GLU A 63 5.70 -18.15 24.94
N VAL A 64 6.21 -16.92 25.04
CA VAL A 64 6.87 -16.25 23.92
C VAL A 64 8.14 -17.06 23.60
N VAL A 65 8.09 -17.81 22.50
CA VAL A 65 9.21 -18.72 22.12
C VAL A 65 10.38 -17.94 21.52
N SER A 66 10.12 -16.75 20.96
CA SER A 66 11.10 -15.93 20.25
C SER A 66 11.26 -14.55 20.89
N LYS A 67 12.51 -14.12 21.12
CA LYS A 67 12.84 -12.79 21.68
C LYS A 67 12.83 -11.66 20.64
N LYS A 68 12.42 -11.90 19.39
CA LYS A 68 12.34 -10.85 18.36
C LYS A 68 11.19 -9.91 18.69
N LYS A 69 11.45 -8.61 18.68
CA LYS A 69 10.42 -7.59 18.87
C LYS A 69 9.81 -7.23 17.52
N ILE A 70 8.49 -7.13 17.49
CA ILE A 70 7.73 -6.66 16.33
C ILE A 70 6.78 -5.56 16.79
N HIS A 71 6.78 -4.45 16.06
CA HIS A 71 5.85 -3.36 16.31
C HIS A 71 4.93 -3.14 15.11
N ILE A 72 3.63 -3.11 15.39
CA ILE A 72 2.58 -2.96 14.39
C ILE A 72 2.05 -1.53 14.44
N ILE A 73 2.22 -0.80 13.35
CA ILE A 73 1.69 0.54 13.15
C ILE A 73 0.47 0.44 12.24
N ALA A 74 -0.71 0.75 12.77
CA ALA A 74 -1.93 0.78 11.98
C ALA A 74 -2.15 2.16 11.36
N THR A 75 -2.39 2.18 10.05
CA THR A 75 -2.70 3.41 9.28
C THR A 75 -4.11 3.42 8.68
N GLY A 76 -4.87 2.37 8.96
CA GLY A 76 -6.03 1.97 8.20
C GLY A 76 -5.82 0.56 7.64
N GLY A 77 -6.72 0.13 6.77
CA GLY A 77 -6.77 -1.27 6.33
C GLY A 77 -7.12 -2.17 7.51
N THR A 78 -8.37 -2.57 7.59
CA THR A 78 -8.91 -3.39 8.69
C THR A 78 -8.36 -4.80 8.59
N ILE A 79 -7.11 -5.02 9.00
CA ILE A 79 -6.50 -6.35 9.03
C ILE A 79 -7.03 -7.19 10.19
N ALA A 80 -7.59 -6.53 11.21
CA ALA A 80 -8.34 -7.17 12.28
C ALA A 80 -9.58 -6.33 12.60
N SER A 81 -10.75 -6.95 12.49
CA SER A 81 -12.04 -6.37 12.87
C SER A 81 -12.90 -7.42 13.54
N LYS A 82 -13.80 -6.99 14.42
CA LYS A 82 -14.82 -7.83 15.05
C LYS A 82 -16.18 -7.55 14.42
N ILE A 83 -16.98 -8.60 14.26
CA ILE A 83 -18.39 -8.48 13.91
C ILE A 83 -19.20 -8.47 15.20
N ASP A 84 -20.02 -7.44 15.37
CA ASP A 84 -21.16 -7.51 16.27
C ASP A 84 -22.31 -8.21 15.54
N TYR A 85 -22.58 -9.47 15.88
CA TYR A 85 -23.64 -10.26 15.23
C TYR A 85 -25.05 -9.75 15.56
N VAL A 86 -25.23 -8.96 16.63
CA VAL A 86 -26.51 -8.38 17.01
C VAL A 86 -26.81 -7.19 16.11
N THR A 87 -25.88 -6.27 15.92
CA THR A 87 -26.09 -5.09 15.06
C THR A 87 -25.73 -5.35 13.58
N GLY A 88 -24.92 -6.36 13.31
CA GLY A 88 -24.25 -6.55 12.01
C GLY A 88 -23.08 -5.58 11.77
N GLY A 89 -22.72 -4.76 12.77
CA GLY A 89 -21.64 -3.79 12.68
C GLY A 89 -20.26 -4.44 12.68
N VAL A 90 -19.29 -3.79 12.05
CA VAL A 90 -17.88 -4.21 12.04
C VAL A 90 -17.05 -3.14 12.75
N THR A 91 -16.35 -3.52 13.82
CA THR A 91 -15.47 -2.63 14.56
C THR A 91 -14.00 -3.02 14.37
N PRO A 92 -13.09 -2.06 14.09
CA PRO A 92 -11.67 -2.36 13.99
C PRO A 92 -11.10 -2.77 15.36
N VAL A 93 -10.16 -3.72 15.35
CA VAL A 93 -9.44 -4.10 16.56
C VAL A 93 -8.36 -3.07 16.89
N LEU A 94 -8.37 -2.57 18.12
CA LEU A 94 -7.55 -1.42 18.54
C LEU A 94 -6.40 -1.79 19.49
N LYS A 95 -6.45 -2.97 20.12
CA LYS A 95 -5.51 -3.37 21.18
C LYS A 95 -4.66 -4.57 20.78
N THR A 96 -3.43 -4.61 21.25
CA THR A 96 -2.48 -5.70 21.00
C THR A 96 -3.03 -7.04 21.50
N GLU A 97 -3.67 -7.05 22.66
CA GLU A 97 -4.20 -8.27 23.29
C GLU A 97 -5.29 -8.91 22.41
N GLU A 98 -6.19 -8.08 21.88
CA GLU A 98 -7.25 -8.52 20.98
C GLU A 98 -6.70 -9.07 19.65
N LEU A 99 -5.62 -8.46 19.13
CA LEU A 99 -4.95 -8.96 17.94
C LEU A 99 -4.31 -10.33 18.19
N LEU A 100 -3.67 -10.51 19.34
CA LEU A 100 -3.04 -11.77 19.73
C LEU A 100 -4.04 -12.89 20.05
N GLU A 101 -5.28 -12.56 20.38
CA GLU A 101 -6.35 -13.54 20.49
C GLU A 101 -6.91 -13.93 19.13
N MET A 102 -7.03 -12.97 18.20
CA MET A 102 -7.46 -13.27 16.83
C MET A 102 -6.42 -14.06 16.04
N VAL A 103 -5.13 -13.81 16.29
CA VAL A 103 -4.01 -14.48 15.62
C VAL A 103 -2.96 -14.94 16.65
N PRO A 104 -3.23 -16.00 17.43
CA PRO A 104 -2.33 -16.48 18.49
C PRO A 104 -0.96 -16.93 17.98
N GLU A 105 -0.85 -17.30 16.71
CA GLU A 105 0.39 -17.69 16.04
C GLU A 105 1.48 -16.63 16.16
N LEU A 106 1.10 -15.35 16.25
CA LEU A 106 2.04 -14.24 16.40
C LEU A 106 2.93 -14.36 17.65
N ARG A 107 2.40 -14.95 18.74
CA ARG A 107 3.16 -15.14 19.99
C ARG A 107 4.36 -16.07 19.82
N LYS A 108 4.33 -16.96 18.82
CA LYS A 108 5.44 -17.87 18.49
C LYS A 108 6.53 -17.16 17.69
N ILE A 109 6.18 -16.08 16.98
CA ILE A 109 7.09 -15.36 16.08
C ILE A 109 7.90 -14.32 16.85
N GLY A 110 7.26 -13.58 17.76
CA GLY A 110 7.94 -12.55 18.55
C GLY A 110 7.07 -11.88 19.60
N GLU A 111 7.70 -10.95 20.33
CA GLU A 111 7.03 -10.03 21.24
C GLU A 111 6.34 -8.93 20.41
N ILE A 112 5.01 -8.95 20.39
CA ILE A 112 4.19 -8.05 19.59
C ILE A 112 3.78 -6.85 20.42
N SER A 113 3.93 -5.66 19.85
CA SER A 113 3.26 -4.45 20.31
C SER A 113 2.55 -3.78 19.13
N SER A 114 1.47 -3.04 19.40
CA SER A 114 0.73 -2.35 18.35
C SER A 114 0.32 -0.95 18.76
N GLU A 115 0.11 -0.10 17.75
CA GLU A 115 -0.44 1.23 17.90
C GLU A 115 -1.27 1.62 16.68
N ILE A 116 -2.14 2.61 16.88
CA ILE A 116 -2.88 3.25 15.80
C ILE A 116 -2.25 4.61 15.57
N LEU A 117 -1.62 4.78 14.42
CA LEU A 117 -1.12 6.08 13.98
C LEU A 117 -2.24 6.89 13.34
N MET A 118 -3.00 6.25 12.46
CA MET A 118 -4.14 6.86 11.76
C MET A 118 -5.14 5.79 11.33
N SER A 119 -6.35 6.21 10.95
CA SER A 119 -7.40 5.33 10.46
C SER A 119 -8.04 5.96 9.22
N ILE A 120 -7.37 5.81 8.08
CA ILE A 120 -7.85 6.34 6.79
C ILE A 120 -7.93 5.24 5.74
N PHE A 121 -8.85 5.41 4.79
CA PHE A 121 -8.87 4.53 3.63
C PHE A 121 -7.71 4.84 2.70
N SER A 122 -7.17 3.80 2.04
CA SER A 122 -5.98 3.93 1.19
C SER A 122 -6.16 4.90 0.03
N GLU A 123 -7.36 5.01 -0.53
CA GLU A 123 -7.70 5.95 -1.60
C GLU A 123 -7.59 7.42 -1.17
N ASN A 124 -7.59 7.71 0.14
CA ASN A 124 -7.41 9.04 0.70
C ASN A 124 -5.97 9.27 1.22
N MET A 125 -5.06 8.31 1.04
CA MET A 125 -3.65 8.43 1.42
C MET A 125 -2.93 9.40 0.50
N ALA A 126 -2.17 10.33 1.08
CA ALA A 126 -1.46 11.37 0.35
C ALA A 126 -0.05 11.62 0.95
N PRO A 127 0.80 12.44 0.30
CA PRO A 127 2.16 12.70 0.77
C PRO A 127 2.31 13.09 2.25
N PRO A 128 1.41 13.92 2.87
CA PRO A 128 1.50 14.23 4.29
C PRO A 128 1.47 13.00 5.19
N GLN A 129 0.65 12.00 4.86
CA GLN A 129 0.56 10.77 5.64
C GLN A 129 1.80 9.88 5.44
N TRP A 130 2.39 9.85 4.25
CA TRP A 130 3.69 9.17 4.06
C TRP A 130 4.77 9.79 4.94
N GLU A 131 4.80 11.13 5.09
CA GLU A 131 5.75 11.78 6.01
C GLU A 131 5.53 11.33 7.46
N GLU A 132 4.27 11.28 7.89
CA GLU A 132 3.89 10.91 9.26
C GLU A 132 4.27 9.47 9.56
N ILE A 133 3.96 8.55 8.64
CA ILE A 133 4.32 7.14 8.76
C ILE A 133 5.85 7.00 8.81
N ALA A 134 6.58 7.61 7.88
CA ALA A 134 8.04 7.49 7.83
C ALA A 134 8.71 8.04 9.10
N LYS A 135 8.24 9.19 9.61
CA LYS A 135 8.71 9.75 10.88
C LYS A 135 8.44 8.80 12.03
N ARG A 136 7.25 8.20 12.10
CA ARG A 136 6.87 7.31 13.19
C ARG A 136 7.69 6.02 13.20
N VAL A 137 7.86 5.40 12.04
CA VAL A 137 8.71 4.23 11.84
C VAL A 137 10.13 4.52 12.32
N TYR A 138 10.71 5.63 11.87
CA TYR A 138 12.07 6.00 12.27
C TYR A 138 12.19 6.27 13.77
N GLN A 139 11.28 7.06 14.36
CA GLN A 139 11.26 7.34 15.80
C GLN A 139 11.21 6.04 16.62
N TYR A 140 10.40 5.09 16.18
CA TYR A 140 10.30 3.80 16.85
C TYR A 140 11.61 3.00 16.72
N GLN A 141 12.20 2.92 15.53
CA GLN A 141 13.49 2.25 15.31
C GLN A 141 14.65 2.87 16.10
N GLN A 142 14.61 4.19 16.38
CA GLN A 142 15.58 4.84 17.26
C GLN A 142 15.34 4.50 18.73
N LYS A 143 14.07 4.43 19.16
CA LYS A 143 13.70 4.10 20.54
C LYS A 143 13.98 2.64 20.87
N GLU A 144 13.64 1.72 19.97
CA GLU A 144 13.82 0.27 20.13
C GLU A 144 14.53 -0.36 18.92
N PRO A 145 15.87 -0.17 18.82
CA PRO A 145 16.65 -0.69 17.69
C PRO A 145 16.51 -2.20 17.50
N GLY A 146 16.45 -2.64 16.24
CA GLY A 146 16.31 -4.05 15.88
C GLY A 146 14.87 -4.58 15.94
N THR A 147 13.89 -3.75 16.28
CA THR A 147 12.47 -4.10 16.22
C THR A 147 11.98 -4.11 14.78
N GLY A 148 11.45 -5.24 14.32
CA GLY A 148 10.80 -5.34 13.02
C GLY A 148 9.50 -4.55 12.99
N ILE A 149 9.22 -3.87 11.89
CA ILE A 149 8.04 -3.01 11.76
C ILE A 149 7.02 -3.64 10.82
N LEU A 150 5.76 -3.71 11.25
CA LEU A 150 4.61 -4.03 10.41
C LEU A 150 3.76 -2.79 10.23
N LEU A 151 3.47 -2.42 8.99
CA LEU A 151 2.56 -1.34 8.65
C LEU A 151 1.29 -1.92 8.04
N THR A 152 0.18 -1.87 8.79
CA THR A 152 -1.12 -2.27 8.22
C THR A 152 -1.68 -1.12 7.41
N HIS A 153 -2.08 -1.42 6.19
CA HIS A 153 -2.44 -0.43 5.18
C HIS A 153 -3.57 -0.94 4.29
N GLY A 154 -4.41 -0.02 3.79
CA GLY A 154 -5.40 -0.33 2.76
C GLY A 154 -4.73 -0.72 1.44
N THR A 155 -5.34 -1.62 0.67
CA THR A 155 -4.61 -2.26 -0.43
C THR A 155 -4.47 -1.40 -1.69
N ASP A 156 -5.31 -0.38 -1.90
CA ASP A 156 -5.33 0.34 -3.18
C ASP A 156 -4.08 1.17 -3.45
N THR A 157 -3.53 1.81 -2.40
CA THR A 157 -2.32 2.65 -2.50
C THR A 157 -1.13 2.07 -1.73
N LEU A 158 -1.22 0.81 -1.28
CA LEU A 158 -0.17 0.12 -0.53
C LEU A 158 1.19 0.20 -1.23
N ALA A 159 1.22 -0.02 -2.55
CA ALA A 159 2.45 0.04 -3.35
C ALA A 159 3.10 1.43 -3.36
N TYR A 160 2.30 2.51 -3.39
CA TYR A 160 2.81 3.87 -3.31
C TYR A 160 3.46 4.13 -1.95
N THR A 161 2.79 3.75 -0.86
CA THR A 161 3.32 3.91 0.50
C THR A 161 4.58 3.06 0.70
N ALA A 162 4.62 1.82 0.19
CA ALA A 162 5.81 0.98 0.25
C ALA A 162 7.00 1.64 -0.47
N ALA A 163 6.78 2.22 -1.66
CA ALA A 163 7.81 2.98 -2.37
C ALA A 163 8.23 4.23 -1.58
N ALA A 164 7.28 4.95 -0.98
CA ALA A 164 7.55 6.19 -0.23
C ALA A 164 8.47 5.92 0.97
N LEU A 165 8.16 4.89 1.75
CA LEU A 165 8.98 4.47 2.89
C LEU A 165 10.35 3.95 2.46
N SER A 166 10.44 3.31 1.29
CA SER A 166 11.70 2.82 0.74
C SER A 166 12.70 3.95 0.49
N PHE A 167 12.23 5.14 0.11
CA PHE A 167 13.08 6.33 -0.06
C PHE A 167 13.24 7.14 1.23
N ALA A 168 12.16 7.28 2.01
CA ALA A 168 12.15 8.21 3.14
C ALA A 168 12.93 7.72 4.37
N LEU A 169 13.03 6.41 4.59
CA LEU A 169 13.63 5.86 5.81
C LEU A 169 15.17 5.81 5.78
N GLY A 170 15.79 6.04 4.61
CA GLY A 170 17.23 5.93 4.45
C GLY A 170 17.74 4.52 4.80
N LYS A 171 18.87 4.45 5.52
CA LYS A 171 19.46 3.16 5.95
C LYS A 171 18.62 2.50 7.04
N LEU A 172 18.04 1.34 6.72
CA LEU A 172 17.25 0.56 7.67
C LEU A 172 18.12 -0.29 8.61
N SER A 173 17.76 -0.29 9.89
CA SER A 173 18.36 -1.14 10.93
C SER A 173 17.52 -2.36 11.29
N SER A 174 16.28 -2.42 10.81
CA SER A 174 15.38 -3.56 10.91
C SER A 174 14.46 -3.66 9.69
N PRO A 175 13.86 -4.84 9.43
CA PRO A 175 12.92 -5.01 8.32
C PRO A 175 11.64 -4.18 8.53
N VAL A 176 11.05 -3.71 7.42
CA VAL A 176 9.75 -3.03 7.41
C VAL A 176 8.83 -3.75 6.43
N ALA A 177 7.76 -4.38 6.92
CA ALA A 177 6.74 -4.99 6.07
C ALA A 177 5.49 -4.12 6.02
N VAL A 178 5.06 -3.76 4.82
CA VAL A 178 3.76 -3.16 4.55
C VAL A 178 2.81 -4.27 4.11
N LEU A 179 1.63 -4.34 4.72
CA LEU A 179 0.67 -5.41 4.45
C LEU A 179 -0.77 -4.90 4.52
N GLY A 180 -1.68 -5.68 3.96
CA GLY A 180 -3.12 -5.46 4.04
C GLY A 180 -3.90 -6.76 3.82
N SER A 181 -5.20 -6.65 3.56
CA SER A 181 -6.04 -7.78 3.17
C SER A 181 -6.96 -7.40 2.01
N GLN A 182 -7.13 -8.31 1.05
CA GLN A 182 -8.05 -8.18 -0.09
C GLN A 182 -9.47 -8.58 0.26
N ARG A 183 -9.61 -9.43 1.27
CA ARG A 183 -10.87 -9.80 1.90
C ARG A 183 -10.96 -9.08 3.23
N SER A 184 -12.16 -8.62 3.53
CA SER A 184 -12.42 -7.93 4.79
C SER A 184 -12.21 -8.90 5.96
N SER A 185 -11.54 -8.43 7.01
CA SER A 185 -11.05 -9.27 8.12
C SER A 185 -12.14 -9.90 8.97
N ASP A 186 -13.36 -9.41 8.85
CA ASP A 186 -14.55 -9.93 9.49
C ASP A 186 -15.00 -11.27 8.87
N ARG A 187 -14.53 -11.61 7.66
CA ARG A 187 -14.93 -12.84 6.97
C ARG A 187 -14.01 -14.02 7.36
N PRO A 188 -14.57 -15.23 7.57
CA PRO A 188 -13.75 -16.42 7.84
C PRO A 188 -12.75 -16.76 6.73
N SER A 189 -13.06 -16.40 5.48
CA SER A 189 -12.17 -16.57 4.33
C SER A 189 -11.20 -15.38 4.14
N SER A 190 -10.98 -14.58 5.16
CA SER A 190 -10.08 -13.43 5.09
C SER A 190 -8.63 -13.89 4.85
N ASP A 191 -7.88 -13.12 4.07
CA ASP A 191 -6.44 -13.24 3.93
C ASP A 191 -5.65 -12.49 5.02
N SER A 192 -6.33 -11.80 5.92
CA SER A 192 -5.71 -10.92 6.91
C SER A 192 -4.78 -11.63 7.89
N ALA A 193 -5.24 -12.73 8.52
CA ALA A 193 -4.43 -13.50 9.46
C ALA A 193 -3.19 -14.09 8.77
N PHE A 194 -3.37 -14.65 7.57
CA PHE A 194 -2.27 -15.21 6.77
C PHE A 194 -1.21 -14.14 6.43
N ASN A 195 -1.64 -12.99 5.91
CA ASN A 195 -0.72 -11.90 5.56
C ASN A 195 -0.02 -11.35 6.81
N LEU A 196 -0.71 -11.25 7.94
CA LEU A 196 -0.14 -10.78 9.20
C LEU A 196 0.94 -11.72 9.74
N ILE A 197 0.70 -13.03 9.71
CA ILE A 197 1.69 -14.05 10.09
C ILE A 197 2.89 -13.98 9.14
N ALA A 198 2.65 -13.93 7.83
CA ALA A 198 3.71 -13.83 6.81
C ALA A 198 4.59 -12.58 7.01
N ALA A 199 3.97 -11.43 7.20
CA ALA A 199 4.68 -10.18 7.42
C ALA A 199 5.46 -10.20 8.74
N SER A 200 4.92 -10.82 9.80
CA SER A 200 5.62 -10.99 11.07
C SER A 200 6.88 -11.86 10.93
N ILE A 201 6.83 -12.91 10.12
CA ILE A 201 8.00 -13.74 9.78
C ILE A 201 9.03 -12.89 9.03
N TYR A 202 8.62 -12.10 8.04
CA TYR A 202 9.52 -11.18 7.34
C TYR A 202 10.14 -10.15 8.30
N ALA A 203 9.33 -9.54 9.17
CA ALA A 203 9.77 -8.56 10.16
C ALA A 203 10.79 -9.11 11.17
N SER A 204 10.79 -10.43 11.37
CA SER A 204 11.74 -11.13 12.25
C SER A 204 13.04 -11.56 11.55
N SER A 205 13.12 -11.38 10.22
CA SER A 205 14.27 -11.79 9.40
C SER A 205 15.48 -10.84 9.52
N ASP A 206 16.54 -11.12 8.76
CA ASP A 206 17.72 -10.26 8.61
C ASP A 206 17.66 -9.36 7.36
N ILE A 207 16.51 -9.28 6.69
CA ILE A 207 16.31 -8.50 5.45
C ILE A 207 15.90 -7.06 5.80
N CYS A 208 16.83 -6.12 5.72
CA CYS A 208 16.61 -4.71 6.05
C CYS A 208 16.15 -3.91 4.83
N GLU A 209 14.97 -4.27 4.30
CA GLU A 209 14.29 -3.52 3.23
C GLU A 209 12.83 -3.27 3.59
N VAL A 210 12.25 -2.23 2.99
CA VAL A 210 10.79 -2.09 2.94
C VAL A 210 10.25 -3.08 1.91
N ALA A 211 9.35 -3.96 2.34
CA ALA A 211 8.67 -4.90 1.46
C ALA A 211 7.15 -4.81 1.62
N ALA A 212 6.43 -4.97 0.51
CA ALA A 212 5.02 -5.32 0.56
C ALA A 212 4.89 -6.84 0.73
N VAL A 213 4.25 -7.30 1.79
CA VAL A 213 4.10 -8.74 2.09
C VAL A 213 2.63 -9.15 1.96
N MET A 214 2.34 -9.92 0.91
CA MET A 214 0.98 -10.33 0.52
C MET A 214 0.98 -11.78 0.02
N HIS A 215 -0.19 -12.40 -0.13
CA HIS A 215 -0.34 -13.71 -0.79
C HIS A 215 0.41 -13.81 -2.13
N GLY A 216 1.10 -14.94 -2.33
CA GLY A 216 1.80 -15.23 -3.57
C GLY A 216 0.99 -16.00 -4.61
N GLU A 217 -0.16 -16.54 -4.21
CA GLU A 217 -1.15 -17.18 -5.08
C GLU A 217 -2.55 -17.11 -4.44
N THR A 218 -3.56 -17.66 -5.10
CA THR A 218 -4.95 -17.59 -4.59
C THR A 218 -5.20 -18.41 -3.34
N GLY A 219 -4.44 -19.49 -3.13
CA GLY A 219 -4.57 -20.37 -1.98
C GLY A 219 -3.74 -19.90 -0.79
N ASP A 220 -4.11 -20.36 0.40
CA ASP A 220 -3.32 -20.15 1.61
C ASP A 220 -2.13 -21.12 1.62
N SER A 221 -1.11 -20.81 0.84
CA SER A 221 0.08 -21.66 0.68
C SER A 221 1.38 -20.92 1.01
N TYR A 222 1.61 -19.78 0.36
CA TYR A 222 2.77 -18.93 0.60
C TYR A 222 2.46 -17.46 0.34
N ALA A 223 3.21 -16.61 1.03
CA ALA A 223 3.27 -15.18 0.76
C ALA A 223 4.54 -14.84 -0.01
N LEU A 224 4.54 -13.68 -0.65
CA LEU A 224 5.69 -13.07 -1.28
C LEU A 224 6.01 -11.75 -0.58
N ALA A 225 7.28 -11.53 -0.29
CA ALA A 225 7.80 -10.23 0.10
C ALA A 225 8.31 -9.52 -1.14
N HIS A 226 7.54 -8.56 -1.65
CA HIS A 226 7.90 -7.76 -2.82
C HIS A 226 8.70 -6.53 -2.38
N ARG A 227 9.83 -6.23 -3.03
CA ARG A 227 10.58 -4.99 -2.80
C ARG A 227 9.64 -3.78 -2.97
N GLY A 228 9.61 -2.87 -1.99
CA GLY A 228 8.61 -1.79 -1.91
C GLY A 228 8.58 -0.86 -3.13
N THR A 229 9.69 -0.73 -3.85
CA THR A 229 9.84 0.07 -5.08
C THR A 229 9.55 -0.70 -6.38
N ARG A 230 9.26 -2.00 -6.31
CA ARG A 230 9.06 -2.89 -7.47
C ARG A 230 7.71 -3.61 -7.43
N VAL A 231 6.82 -3.22 -6.53
CA VAL A 231 5.52 -3.88 -6.34
C VAL A 231 4.40 -3.07 -6.98
N ARG A 232 3.43 -3.75 -7.59
CA ARG A 232 2.20 -3.14 -8.11
C ARG A 232 0.99 -4.01 -7.80
N LYS A 233 -0.16 -3.39 -7.49
CA LYS A 233 -1.45 -4.08 -7.43
C LYS A 233 -1.96 -4.31 -8.85
N MET A 234 -1.84 -5.53 -9.34
CA MET A 234 -2.17 -5.96 -10.70
C MET A 234 -3.60 -6.51 -10.84
N HIS A 235 -4.27 -6.80 -9.73
CA HIS A 235 -5.67 -7.22 -9.73
C HIS A 235 -6.48 -6.43 -8.71
N SER A 236 -7.75 -6.18 -9.02
CA SER A 236 -8.65 -5.41 -8.16
C SER A 236 -9.19 -6.16 -6.94
N SER A 237 -8.93 -7.46 -6.79
CA SER A 237 -9.69 -8.28 -5.82
C SER A 237 -9.12 -9.66 -5.48
N ARG A 238 -8.21 -10.24 -6.27
CA ARG A 238 -7.59 -11.52 -5.94
C ARG A 238 -6.60 -11.35 -4.78
N ARG A 239 -6.37 -12.41 -4.00
CA ARG A 239 -5.38 -12.41 -2.91
C ARG A 239 -3.96 -12.16 -3.42
N ASP A 240 -3.60 -12.78 -4.54
CA ASP A 240 -2.34 -12.60 -5.28
C ASP A 240 -2.30 -11.35 -6.16
N ALA A 241 -3.05 -10.31 -5.78
CA ALA A 241 -3.13 -9.07 -6.56
C ALA A 241 -1.78 -8.35 -6.68
N PHE A 242 -0.89 -8.47 -5.70
CA PHE A 242 0.38 -7.76 -5.71
C PHE A 242 1.45 -8.58 -6.43
N GLN A 243 2.14 -7.94 -7.37
CA GLN A 243 3.17 -8.58 -8.18
C GLN A 243 4.43 -7.73 -8.21
N SER A 244 5.59 -8.39 -8.24
CA SER A 244 6.86 -7.72 -8.52
C SER A 244 6.97 -7.47 -10.03
N ILE A 245 7.20 -6.22 -10.42
CA ILE A 245 7.23 -5.81 -11.83
C ILE A 245 8.67 -5.61 -12.28
N SER A 246 9.00 -6.21 -13.43
CA SER A 246 10.36 -6.21 -14.00
C SER A 246 11.42 -6.61 -12.95
N SER A 247 11.06 -7.50 -12.03
CA SER A 247 11.87 -7.86 -10.86
C SER A 247 11.33 -9.14 -10.23
N LEU A 248 12.15 -9.83 -9.44
CA LEU A 248 11.67 -10.91 -8.57
C LEU A 248 11.24 -10.37 -7.19
N PRO A 249 10.30 -11.03 -6.50
CA PRO A 249 10.10 -10.80 -5.07
C PRO A 249 11.40 -11.04 -4.30
N ILE A 250 11.59 -10.34 -3.17
CA ILE A 250 12.75 -10.52 -2.30
C ILE A 250 12.79 -11.95 -1.73
N ALA A 251 11.63 -12.42 -1.24
CA ALA A 251 11.54 -13.73 -0.61
C ALA A 251 10.15 -14.36 -0.80
N LYS A 252 10.13 -15.70 -0.73
CA LYS A 252 8.93 -16.51 -0.56
C LYS A 252 8.83 -16.95 0.90
N ILE A 253 7.67 -16.76 1.51
CA ILE A 253 7.43 -17.01 2.94
C ILE A 253 6.34 -18.05 3.05
N ASP A 254 6.57 -19.08 3.86
CA ASP A 254 5.56 -20.06 4.24
C ASP A 254 5.07 -19.75 5.66
N PRO A 255 3.84 -19.23 5.82
CA PRO A 255 3.33 -18.83 7.13
C PRO A 255 3.08 -19.98 8.10
N PHE A 256 2.91 -21.21 7.59
CA PHE A 256 2.62 -22.38 8.43
C PHE A 256 3.89 -22.99 8.99
N THR A 257 4.98 -22.99 8.22
CA THR A 257 6.27 -23.54 8.67
C THR A 257 7.22 -22.49 9.24
N GLY A 258 6.96 -21.20 9.00
CA GLY A 258 7.85 -20.11 9.40
C GLY A 258 9.07 -19.94 8.48
N ASN A 259 9.15 -20.71 7.39
CA ASN A 259 10.30 -20.71 6.49
C ASN A 259 10.29 -19.50 5.56
N ILE A 260 11.46 -18.86 5.42
CA ILE A 260 11.72 -17.80 4.45
C ILE A 260 12.78 -18.25 3.44
N LYS A 261 12.41 -18.27 2.16
CA LYS A 261 13.32 -18.54 1.04
C LYS A 261 13.61 -17.23 0.32
N VAL A 262 14.80 -16.68 0.52
CA VAL A 262 15.29 -15.51 -0.22
C VAL A 262 15.46 -15.88 -1.69
N LEU A 263 14.86 -15.09 -2.59
CA LEU A 263 14.86 -15.32 -4.04
C LEU A 263 15.83 -14.39 -4.77
N ARG A 264 16.34 -13.36 -4.09
CA ARG A 264 17.25 -12.35 -4.63
C ARG A 264 18.59 -12.36 -3.92
N SER A 265 19.68 -12.39 -4.70
CA SER A 265 21.04 -12.32 -4.15
C SER A 265 21.42 -10.91 -3.66
N ASP A 266 20.76 -9.88 -4.17
CA ASP A 266 20.92 -8.47 -3.80
C ASP A 266 19.93 -8.01 -2.71
N ALA A 267 19.26 -8.95 -2.03
CA ALA A 267 18.44 -8.63 -0.86
C ALA A 267 19.33 -8.03 0.24
N ARG A 268 19.01 -6.83 0.71
CA ARG A 268 19.86 -6.09 1.65
C ARG A 268 19.71 -6.65 3.04
N LYS A 269 20.84 -7.06 3.61
CA LYS A 269 20.91 -7.54 4.99
C LYS A 269 21.16 -6.41 5.96
N CYS A 270 20.62 -6.54 7.17
CA CYS A 270 20.86 -5.59 8.24
C CYS A 270 22.37 -5.42 8.50
N GLY A 271 22.85 -4.17 8.51
CA GLY A 271 24.25 -3.82 8.74
C GLY A 271 25.16 -3.76 7.50
N ASN A 272 24.71 -4.20 6.32
CA ASN A 272 25.56 -4.38 5.14
C ASN A 272 25.58 -3.24 4.10
N GLU A 273 25.07 -2.05 4.43
CA GLU A 273 24.90 -0.99 3.42
C GLU A 273 25.94 0.14 3.47
N LEU A 274 26.51 0.40 2.28
CA LEU A 274 27.21 1.63 1.88
C LEU A 274 26.22 2.51 1.09
N LEU A 275 25.30 3.19 1.78
CA LEU A 275 24.55 4.31 1.20
C LEU A 275 25.39 5.60 1.35
N ASP A 276 25.21 6.56 0.43
CA ASP A 276 25.75 7.91 0.59
C ASP A 276 25.35 8.47 1.97
N LYS A 277 26.20 9.28 2.60
CA LYS A 277 25.94 9.81 3.95
C LYS A 277 24.70 10.71 4.04
N GLU A 278 24.33 11.39 2.95
CA GLU A 278 23.16 12.28 2.92
C GLU A 278 21.87 11.52 2.55
N ILE A 279 21.94 10.59 1.58
CA ILE A 279 20.79 9.74 1.18
C ILE A 279 20.52 8.65 2.23
N GLY A 280 21.56 8.18 2.92
CA GLY A 280 21.46 7.19 3.99
C GLY A 280 20.81 7.72 5.26
N LYS A 281 20.63 9.04 5.39
CA LYS A 281 19.84 9.66 6.45
C LYS A 281 18.36 9.65 6.07
N PRO A 282 17.48 9.54 7.06
CA PRO A 282 16.06 9.56 6.79
C PRO A 282 15.60 10.96 6.39
N ASN A 283 14.83 11.04 5.30
CA ASN A 283 14.36 12.27 4.68
C ASN A 283 12.86 12.12 4.38
N TYR A 284 12.02 12.72 5.22
CA TYR A 284 10.59 12.40 5.23
C TYR A 284 9.71 13.32 4.40
N LYS A 285 10.29 14.33 3.71
CA LYS A 285 9.48 15.30 2.98
C LYS A 285 9.07 14.79 1.61
N PHE A 286 7.87 15.15 1.20
CA PHE A 286 7.35 14.84 -0.13
C PHE A 286 6.68 16.08 -0.70
N SER A 287 7.04 16.45 -1.93
CA SER A 287 6.41 17.58 -2.63
C SER A 287 5.02 17.20 -3.15
N ASP A 288 4.03 18.05 -2.87
CA ASP A 288 2.70 17.99 -3.46
C ASP A 288 2.65 18.58 -4.89
N LYS A 289 3.80 19.05 -5.41
CA LYS A 289 3.92 19.68 -6.73
C LYS A 289 4.45 18.71 -7.80
N VAL A 290 4.06 17.44 -7.72
CA VAL A 290 4.39 16.43 -8.73
C VAL A 290 3.10 15.86 -9.31
N SER A 291 3.09 15.59 -10.61
CA SER A 291 1.94 14.98 -11.29
C SER A 291 2.37 13.71 -12.03
N LEU A 292 1.52 12.68 -11.95
CA LEU A 292 1.61 11.47 -12.77
C LEU A 292 0.60 11.61 -13.91
N LEU A 293 1.08 11.62 -15.15
CA LEU A 293 0.27 11.93 -16.33
C LEU A 293 0.35 10.80 -17.34
N LYS A 294 -0.76 10.10 -17.52
CA LYS A 294 -0.88 9.04 -18.51
C LYS A 294 -1.15 9.59 -19.89
N PHE A 295 -0.26 9.30 -20.84
CA PHE A 295 -0.49 9.67 -22.23
C PHE A 295 -1.62 8.84 -22.85
N TYR A 296 -2.37 9.44 -23.77
CA TYR A 296 -3.35 8.74 -24.59
C TYR A 296 -3.41 9.38 -26.00
N PRO A 297 -3.87 8.64 -27.02
CA PRO A 297 -4.06 9.19 -28.36
C PRO A 297 -5.01 10.39 -28.34
N GLY A 298 -4.59 11.52 -28.91
CA GLY A 298 -5.36 12.75 -28.92
C GLY A 298 -5.21 13.63 -27.67
N MET A 299 -4.28 13.31 -26.75
CA MET A 299 -4.00 14.13 -25.59
C MET A 299 -3.63 15.58 -25.98
N PRO A 300 -4.35 16.59 -25.47
CA PRO A 300 -4.11 18.00 -25.79
C PRO A 300 -2.84 18.54 -25.09
N PRO A 301 -1.98 19.32 -25.78
CA PRO A 301 -0.82 19.98 -25.16
C PRO A 301 -1.17 20.89 -23.98
N GLU A 302 -2.35 21.49 -23.99
CA GLU A 302 -2.87 22.39 -22.96
C GLU A 302 -2.94 21.71 -21.59
N LEU A 303 -3.04 20.39 -21.53
CA LEU A 303 -3.03 19.66 -20.27
C LEU A 303 -1.67 19.77 -19.56
N ILE A 304 -0.55 19.76 -20.32
CA ILE A 304 0.79 19.95 -19.76
C ILE A 304 0.98 21.40 -19.39
N ASP A 305 0.62 22.34 -20.27
CA ASP A 305 0.71 23.78 -20.01
C ASP A 305 -0.08 24.17 -18.74
N PHE A 306 -1.29 23.62 -18.55
CA PHE A 306 -2.09 23.81 -17.35
C PHE A 306 -1.37 23.36 -16.07
N LEU A 307 -0.64 22.24 -16.10
CA LEU A 307 0.14 21.79 -14.93
C LEU A 307 1.25 22.78 -14.61
N VAL A 308 1.93 23.32 -15.63
CA VAL A 308 2.94 24.38 -15.47
C VAL A 308 2.34 25.60 -14.78
N GLU A 309 1.18 26.08 -15.27
CA GLU A 309 0.46 27.24 -14.72
C GLU A 309 0.02 27.03 -13.26
N ARG A 310 -0.34 25.79 -12.90
CA ARG A 310 -0.68 25.40 -11.52
C ARG A 310 0.53 25.30 -10.58
N GLY A 311 1.74 25.55 -11.09
CA GLY A 311 2.96 25.58 -10.29
C GLY A 311 3.53 24.20 -9.98
N ILE A 312 3.20 23.18 -10.79
CA ILE A 312 3.85 21.87 -10.72
C ILE A 312 5.36 22.02 -10.96
N LYS A 313 6.14 21.24 -10.21
CA LYS A 313 7.61 21.21 -10.26
C LYS A 313 8.17 19.92 -10.87
N GLY A 314 7.36 18.88 -10.94
CA GLY A 314 7.73 17.61 -11.58
C GLY A 314 6.56 16.94 -12.29
N ILE A 315 6.81 16.36 -13.45
CA ILE A 315 5.84 15.57 -14.21
C ILE A 315 6.47 14.21 -14.52
N ILE A 316 5.79 13.13 -14.15
CA ILE A 316 6.07 11.78 -14.64
C ILE A 316 5.08 11.46 -15.74
N LEU A 317 5.57 11.26 -16.96
CA LEU A 317 4.77 10.86 -18.11
C LEU A 317 4.76 9.33 -18.22
N GLU A 318 3.57 8.73 -18.19
CA GLU A 318 3.40 7.33 -18.63
C GLU A 318 3.22 7.30 -20.15
N GLY A 319 4.34 7.21 -20.86
CA GLY A 319 4.36 7.11 -22.31
C GLY A 319 3.98 5.73 -22.83
N THR A 320 3.84 5.61 -24.14
CA THR A 320 3.61 4.33 -24.82
C THR A 320 4.92 3.58 -25.08
N GLY A 321 4.88 2.24 -25.13
CA GLY A 321 5.99 1.41 -25.61
C GLY A 321 7.32 1.71 -24.91
N LEU A 322 8.35 2.10 -25.69
CA LEU A 322 9.67 2.47 -25.17
C LEU A 322 9.75 3.87 -24.55
N GLY A 323 8.62 4.53 -24.29
CA GLY A 323 8.55 5.89 -23.74
C GLY A 323 8.28 6.93 -24.83
N HIS A 324 7.09 6.89 -25.44
CA HIS A 324 6.70 7.87 -26.47
C HIS A 324 5.41 8.60 -26.11
N VAL A 325 5.30 9.81 -26.67
CA VAL A 325 4.08 10.61 -26.72
C VAL A 325 3.88 11.12 -28.15
N SER A 326 2.72 11.71 -28.44
CA SER A 326 2.47 12.37 -29.73
C SER A 326 3.42 13.56 -29.93
N GLU A 327 3.90 13.78 -31.16
CA GLU A 327 4.80 14.88 -31.51
C GLU A 327 4.22 16.26 -31.17
N GLN A 328 2.90 16.41 -31.19
CA GLN A 328 2.22 17.67 -30.81
C GLN A 328 2.48 18.10 -29.37
N LEU A 329 2.87 17.18 -28.49
CA LEU A 329 3.15 17.47 -27.08
C LEU A 329 4.59 17.96 -26.86
N ILE A 330 5.49 17.80 -27.84
CA ILE A 330 6.92 18.06 -27.67
C ILE A 330 7.18 19.53 -27.31
N ASP A 331 6.50 20.47 -27.95
CA ASP A 331 6.70 21.90 -27.68
C ASP A 331 6.22 22.30 -26.29
N SER A 332 5.09 21.74 -25.82
CA SER A 332 4.61 21.99 -24.46
C SER A 332 5.53 21.37 -23.41
N ILE A 333 6.00 20.14 -23.65
CA ILE A 333 7.02 19.49 -22.80
C ILE A 333 8.28 20.34 -22.73
N LYS A 334 8.76 20.85 -23.87
CA LYS A 334 9.94 21.71 -23.92
C LYS A 334 9.72 23.00 -23.12
N ARG A 335 8.55 23.65 -23.23
CA ARG A 335 8.23 24.83 -22.41
C ARG A 335 8.25 24.50 -20.92
N ALA A 336 7.73 23.34 -20.52
CA ALA A 336 7.74 22.90 -19.13
C ALA A 336 9.18 22.73 -18.61
N THR A 337 10.04 22.01 -19.35
CA THR A 337 11.43 21.80 -18.94
C THR A 337 12.26 23.09 -18.96
N ASP A 338 12.07 23.96 -19.95
CA ASP A 338 12.68 25.30 -20.00
C ASP A 338 12.26 26.17 -18.81
N SER A 339 11.06 25.94 -18.25
CA SER A 339 10.54 26.63 -17.06
C SER A 339 11.01 26.01 -15.72
N GLY A 340 11.96 25.07 -15.77
CA GLY A 340 12.53 24.43 -14.58
C GLY A 340 11.65 23.33 -13.97
N ILE A 341 10.78 22.69 -14.78
CA ILE A 341 10.01 21.51 -14.36
C ILE A 341 10.79 20.24 -14.74
N ILE A 342 10.94 19.32 -13.80
CA ILE A 342 11.55 18.01 -14.09
C ILE A 342 10.51 17.15 -14.80
N VAL A 343 10.81 16.70 -16.02
CA VAL A 343 9.94 15.77 -16.77
C VAL A 343 10.61 14.41 -16.90
N GLY A 344 10.07 13.40 -16.21
CA GLY A 344 10.48 12.00 -16.30
C GLY A 344 9.57 11.19 -17.23
N MET A 345 10.12 10.20 -17.92
CA MET A 345 9.37 9.29 -18.80
C MET A 345 9.41 7.86 -18.28
N THR A 346 8.23 7.28 -18.07
CA THR A 346 7.98 5.86 -17.81
C THR A 346 7.09 5.28 -18.92
N THR A 347 6.63 4.05 -18.77
CA THR A 347 5.82 3.35 -19.78
C THR A 347 4.51 2.79 -19.23
N GLN A 348 3.47 2.81 -20.06
CA GLN A 348 2.18 2.17 -19.80
C GLN A 348 2.22 0.65 -19.87
N CYS A 349 3.26 0.06 -20.47
CA CYS A 349 3.34 -1.38 -20.71
C CYS A 349 3.52 -2.22 -19.42
N ILE A 350 3.64 -1.57 -18.26
CA ILE A 350 3.89 -2.14 -16.92
C ILE A 350 5.26 -2.82 -16.84
N PHE A 351 5.52 -3.81 -17.70
CA PHE A 351 6.81 -4.49 -17.84
C PHE A 351 7.66 -3.88 -18.95
N GLY A 352 8.98 -3.95 -18.77
CA GLY A 352 9.97 -3.49 -19.74
C GLY A 352 10.60 -2.15 -19.36
N SER A 353 11.46 -1.66 -20.24
CA SER A 353 12.31 -0.49 -20.00
C SER A 353 12.13 0.58 -21.07
N VAL A 354 11.99 1.83 -20.65
CA VAL A 354 12.03 3.00 -21.52
C VAL A 354 13.40 3.13 -22.18
N ASN A 355 13.42 3.36 -23.49
CA ASN A 355 14.63 3.69 -24.23
C ASN A 355 14.34 4.73 -25.31
N LEU A 356 14.59 5.98 -24.95
CA LEU A 356 14.32 7.15 -25.80
C LEU A 356 15.28 7.28 -27.00
N ASN A 357 16.34 6.47 -27.08
CA ASN A 357 17.33 6.60 -28.16
C ASN A 357 16.92 5.90 -29.45
N VAL A 358 16.02 4.92 -29.38
CA VAL A 358 15.68 4.03 -30.50
C VAL A 358 14.96 4.81 -31.62
N TYR A 359 13.85 5.46 -31.28
CA TYR A 359 12.98 6.14 -32.25
C TYR A 359 13.23 7.66 -32.29
N SER A 360 12.90 8.29 -33.42
CA SER A 360 13.05 9.75 -33.62
C SER A 360 12.28 10.55 -32.58
N THR A 361 11.05 10.15 -32.26
CA THR A 361 10.19 10.78 -31.25
C THR A 361 10.83 10.78 -29.87
N GLY A 362 11.48 9.68 -29.49
CA GLY A 362 12.26 9.59 -28.25
C GLY A 362 13.43 10.57 -28.22
N ARG A 363 14.17 10.72 -29.34
CA ARG A 363 15.28 11.69 -29.42
C ARG A 363 14.79 13.14 -29.36
N LEU A 364 13.61 13.44 -29.89
CA LEU A 364 12.97 14.75 -29.72
C LEU A 364 12.63 15.03 -28.25
N LEU A 365 12.14 14.03 -27.51
CA LEU A 365 11.89 14.13 -26.08
C LEU A 365 13.17 14.41 -25.27
N ILE A 366 14.28 13.71 -25.58
CA ILE A 366 15.58 13.99 -24.97
C ILE A 366 15.99 15.45 -25.25
N LYS A 367 15.86 15.91 -26.49
CA LYS A 367 16.17 17.30 -26.87
C LYS A 367 15.26 18.31 -26.16
N ALA A 368 14.03 17.92 -25.85
CA ALA A 368 13.10 18.69 -25.05
C ALA A 368 13.36 18.60 -23.53
N GLY A 369 14.43 17.92 -23.09
CA GLY A 369 14.84 17.87 -21.68
C GLY A 369 14.19 16.75 -20.86
N VAL A 370 13.51 15.79 -21.50
CA VAL A 370 12.88 14.65 -20.82
C VAL A 370 13.93 13.64 -20.36
N ILE A 371 13.76 13.14 -19.13
CA ILE A 371 14.62 12.14 -18.51
C ILE A 371 13.95 10.76 -18.65
N GLY A 372 14.58 9.84 -19.38
CA GLY A 372 14.12 8.44 -19.45
C GLY A 372 14.41 7.70 -18.15
N LEU A 373 13.41 7.04 -17.56
CA LEU A 373 13.52 6.38 -16.24
C LEU A 373 13.65 4.86 -16.33
N GLY A 374 14.03 4.35 -17.51
CA GLY A 374 14.26 2.94 -17.78
C GLY A 374 13.08 2.07 -17.37
N ASN A 375 13.31 1.10 -16.49
CA ASN A 375 12.31 0.15 -16.03
C ASN A 375 11.68 0.51 -14.67
N MET A 376 11.84 1.75 -14.20
CA MET A 376 11.15 2.20 -12.97
C MET A 376 9.64 2.23 -13.18
N LEU A 377 8.88 1.71 -12.21
CA LEU A 377 7.42 1.79 -12.23
C LEU A 377 6.95 3.25 -12.26
N PRO A 378 5.89 3.60 -13.01
CA PRO A 378 5.34 4.95 -13.00
C PRO A 378 4.99 5.49 -11.62
N GLU A 379 4.36 4.67 -10.79
CA GLU A 379 3.95 5.02 -9.44
C GLU A 379 5.17 5.28 -8.55
N THR A 380 6.19 4.43 -8.67
CA THR A 380 7.45 4.58 -7.94
C THR A 380 8.21 5.82 -8.41
N ALA A 381 8.24 6.11 -9.71
CA ALA A 381 8.85 7.32 -10.26
C ALA A 381 8.15 8.59 -9.75
N TYR A 382 6.82 8.58 -9.67
CA TYR A 382 6.04 9.67 -9.07
C TYR A 382 6.42 9.90 -7.62
N VAL A 383 6.43 8.84 -6.82
CA VAL A 383 6.80 8.90 -5.39
C VAL A 383 8.25 9.36 -5.22
N LYS A 384 9.18 8.83 -6.02
CA LYS A 384 10.60 9.18 -5.97
C LYS A 384 10.84 10.65 -6.33
N LEU A 385 10.17 11.16 -7.37
CA LEU A 385 10.29 12.56 -7.75
C LEU A 385 9.67 13.49 -6.70
N SER A 386 8.53 13.09 -6.11
CA SER A 386 7.90 13.81 -4.99
C SER A 386 8.84 13.88 -3.78
N TRP A 387 9.46 12.75 -3.40
CA TRP A 387 10.45 12.69 -2.35
C TRP A 387 11.69 13.55 -2.65
N ALA A 388 12.22 13.44 -3.87
CA ALA A 388 13.42 14.17 -4.28
C ALA A 388 13.20 15.69 -4.22
N LEU A 389 12.08 16.18 -4.77
CA LEU A 389 11.72 17.60 -4.73
C LEU A 389 11.30 18.10 -3.34
N GLY A 390 10.89 17.18 -2.44
CA GLY A 390 10.56 17.51 -1.06
C GLY A 390 11.79 17.78 -0.19
N ASN A 391 12.94 17.18 -0.51
CA ASN A 391 14.14 17.22 0.34
C ASN A 391 15.36 17.87 -0.33
N PHE A 392 15.39 17.99 -1.66
CA PHE A 392 16.57 18.44 -2.40
C PHE A 392 16.24 19.53 -3.43
N GLY A 393 17.28 20.28 -3.84
CA GLY A 393 17.18 21.27 -4.90
C GLY A 393 16.99 20.65 -6.29
N TYR A 394 16.61 21.47 -7.28
CA TYR A 394 16.25 21.01 -8.64
C TYR A 394 17.31 20.09 -9.31
N GLU A 395 18.58 20.51 -9.35
CA GLU A 395 19.63 19.69 -9.99
C GLU A 395 19.89 18.38 -9.26
N GLU A 396 19.84 18.41 -7.94
CA GLU A 396 20.04 17.22 -7.12
C GLU A 396 18.87 16.25 -7.25
N ALA A 397 17.64 16.76 -7.33
CA ALA A 397 16.46 15.94 -7.58
C ALA A 397 16.53 15.23 -8.93
N LYS A 398 17.06 15.88 -9.98
CA LYS A 398 17.30 15.24 -11.29
C LYS A 398 18.35 14.13 -11.20
N ARG A 399 19.43 14.36 -10.46
CA ARG A 399 20.48 13.36 -10.22
C ARG A 399 19.93 12.14 -9.49
N ILE A 400 19.23 12.38 -8.37
CA ILE A 400 18.57 11.36 -7.55
C ILE A 400 17.60 10.52 -8.37
N LEU A 401 16.84 11.13 -9.27
CA LEU A 401 15.86 10.41 -10.08
C LEU A 401 16.50 9.28 -10.90
N LEU A 402 17.75 9.45 -11.34
CA LEU A 402 18.53 8.48 -12.11
C LEU A 402 19.37 7.51 -11.24
N GLU A 403 19.60 7.83 -9.96
CA GLU A 403 20.39 7.00 -9.05
C GLU A 403 19.55 5.86 -8.46
N ASN A 404 20.09 4.64 -8.37
CA ASN A 404 19.38 3.52 -7.75
C ASN A 404 19.54 3.56 -6.21
N ILE A 405 18.49 3.94 -5.49
CA ILE A 405 18.54 4.17 -4.03
C ILE A 405 17.98 2.97 -3.26
N ALA A 406 16.83 2.49 -3.67
CA ALA A 406 16.04 1.48 -2.98
C ALA A 406 15.67 0.30 -3.89
N GLY A 407 16.48 0.03 -4.91
CA GLY A 407 16.28 -1.07 -5.85
C GLY A 407 15.09 -0.85 -6.79
N GLU A 408 14.74 0.41 -7.05
CA GLU A 408 13.66 0.83 -7.96
C GLU A 408 14.02 0.63 -9.44
N TYR A 409 15.30 0.42 -9.73
CA TYR A 409 15.86 0.19 -11.06
C TYR A 409 16.59 -1.16 -11.11
N GLU A 410 16.44 -1.89 -12.20
CA GLU A 410 17.31 -3.04 -12.52
C GLU A 410 18.18 -2.68 -13.72
N GLU A 411 19.48 -2.94 -13.63
CA GLU A 411 20.42 -2.69 -14.74
C GLU A 411 20.10 -3.52 -15.99
N ARG A 412 19.45 -4.68 -15.81
CA ARG A 412 19.11 -5.61 -16.90
C ARG A 412 17.74 -6.23 -16.68
N GLU A 413 16.96 -6.33 -17.76
CA GLU A 413 15.73 -7.12 -17.79
C GLU A 413 16.07 -8.59 -18.05
N LEU A 414 15.65 -9.48 -17.15
CA LEU A 414 15.80 -10.93 -17.32
C LEU A 414 14.51 -11.54 -17.86
N PRO A 415 14.56 -12.62 -18.66
CA PRO A 415 13.35 -13.30 -19.13
C PRO A 415 12.41 -13.75 -17.99
N SER A 416 12.96 -14.05 -16.82
CA SER A 416 12.21 -14.46 -15.62
C SER A 416 11.41 -13.32 -14.97
N TYR A 417 11.62 -12.06 -15.37
CA TYR A 417 10.93 -10.90 -14.80
C TYR A 417 9.58 -10.62 -15.47
N PHE A 418 9.32 -11.23 -16.62
CA PHE A 418 8.05 -11.12 -17.33
C PHE A 418 7.19 -12.37 -17.08
N PRO A 419 5.95 -12.23 -16.59
CA PRO A 419 5.08 -13.38 -16.38
C PRO A 419 4.64 -13.95 -17.73
N MET A 420 4.99 -15.21 -18.00
CA MET A 420 4.43 -15.95 -19.14
C MET A 420 3.16 -16.67 -18.70
N TRP A 421 2.02 -16.29 -19.28
CA TRP A 421 0.77 -16.98 -19.05
C TRP A 421 0.81 -18.37 -19.69
N LYS A 422 0.41 -19.39 -18.94
CA LYS A 422 0.20 -20.72 -19.49
C LYS A 422 -1.10 -20.71 -20.28
N HIS A 423 -1.05 -21.17 -21.52
CA HIS A 423 -2.22 -21.31 -22.41
C HIS A 423 -2.58 -22.79 -22.60
N GLU A 424 -2.02 -23.66 -21.76
CA GLU A 424 -2.18 -25.13 -21.78
C GLU A 424 -3.54 -25.57 -21.23
#